data_AF-A0A2Z5UI23-F1
#
_entry.id   AF-A0A2Z5UI23-F1
#
_cell.length_a   1.000
_cell.length_b   1.000
_cell.length_c   1.000
_cell.angle_alpha   90.00
_cell.angle_beta   90.00
_cell.angle_gamma   90.00
#
_symmetry.space_group_name_H-M   'P 1'
#
loop_
_entity.id
_entity.type
_entity.pdbx_description
1 polymer ?
#
loop_
_entity_poly.entity_id
_entity_poly.type
_entity_poly.pdbx_seq_one_letter_code
_entity_poly.pdbx_strand_id
1 'polypeptide(L)' 'MTDTTPTGPDAGAIFYHGTRADLAVGDLLHPGRASNHGDGAPLRIVGELESWTPHPPDVLQAMKNGLARLKAEGKDVIID' A
#
# COMPACT_ATOMS: atom_id res chain seq x y z
N MET A 1 26.62 -6.53 11.86
CA MET A 1 25.94 -5.35 11.28
C MET A 1 25.51 -5.76 9.89
N THR A 2 24.23 -6.05 9.68
CA THR A 2 23.70 -6.33 8.35
C THR A 2 23.50 -4.99 7.67
N ASP A 3 24.24 -4.75 6.60
CA ASP A 3 24.04 -3.60 5.73
C ASP A 3 22.65 -3.70 5.10
N THR A 4 21.74 -2.82 5.49
CA THR A 4 20.36 -2.77 4.99
C THR A 4 20.22 -1.81 3.81
N THR A 5 21.33 -1.41 3.19
CA THR A 5 21.30 -0.51 2.04
C THR A 5 20.54 -1.17 0.88
N PRO A 6 19.45 -0.58 0.39
CA PRO A 6 18.69 -1.14 -0.72
C PRO A 6 19.59 -1.25 -1.97
N THR A 7 19.74 -2.47 -2.51
CA THR A 7 20.46 -2.72 -3.76
C THR A 7 19.45 -3.02 -4.86
N GLY A 8 19.34 -2.18 -5.88
CA GLY A 8 18.40 -2.36 -6.99
C GLY A 8 18.12 -1.06 -7.76
N PRO A 9 17.33 -1.11 -8.85
CA PRO A 9 16.95 0.09 -9.60
C PRO A 9 16.22 1.12 -8.74
N ASP A 10 15.56 0.67 -7.68
CA ASP A 10 14.81 1.50 -6.74
C ASP A 10 15.65 1.88 -5.50
N ALA A 11 16.97 1.70 -5.55
CA ALA A 11 17.85 2.13 -4.47
C ALA A 11 17.71 3.64 -4.23
N GLY A 12 17.28 4.01 -3.02
CA GLY A 12 17.01 5.41 -2.65
C GLY A 12 15.61 5.91 -3.02
N ALA A 13 14.73 5.07 -3.57
CA ALA A 13 13.35 5.43 -3.82
C ALA A 13 12.55 5.56 -2.51
N ILE A 14 11.55 6.45 -2.53
CA ILE A 14 10.54 6.57 -1.48
C ILE A 14 9.33 5.74 -1.89
N PHE A 15 8.93 4.81 -1.03
CA PHE A 15 7.70 4.04 -1.19
C PHE A 15 6.56 4.71 -0.41
N TYR A 16 5.38 4.80 -1.04
CA TYR A 16 4.18 5.32 -0.40
C TYR A 16 3.23 4.18 -0.04
N HIS A 17 2.68 4.24 1.17
CA HIS A 17 1.65 3.32 1.62
C HIS A 17 0.39 4.11 1.99
N GLY A 18 -0.69 3.96 1.21
CA GLY A 18 -1.97 4.57 1.52
C GLY A 18 -2.70 3.79 2.61
N THR A 19 -3.03 4.42 3.72
CA THR A 19 -3.75 3.79 4.84
C THR A 19 -4.75 4.75 5.47
N ARG A 20 -5.73 4.20 6.21
CA ARG A 20 -6.61 4.95 7.12
C ARG A 20 -6.30 4.66 8.59
N ALA A 21 -5.32 3.80 8.86
CA ALA A 21 -4.84 3.56 10.20
C ALA A 21 -4.15 4.82 10.73
N ASP A 22 -4.34 5.10 12.01
CA ASP A 22 -3.65 6.18 12.71
C ASP A 22 -2.23 5.68 13.05
N LEU A 23 -1.24 6.08 12.23
CA LEU A 23 0.17 5.66 12.35
C LEU A 23 1.06 6.89 12.49
N ALA A 24 2.05 6.80 13.37
CA ALA A 24 3.07 7.84 13.56
C ALA A 24 4.40 7.45 12.91
N VAL A 25 5.24 8.46 12.65
CA VAL A 25 6.63 8.24 12.23
C VAL A 25 7.37 7.42 13.29
N GLY A 26 8.03 6.35 12.84
CA GLY A 26 8.72 5.39 13.70
C GLY A 26 7.94 4.09 13.91
N ASP A 27 6.61 4.08 13.67
CA ASP A 27 5.79 2.89 13.79
C ASP A 27 6.18 1.81 12.77
N LEU A 28 5.88 0.56 13.14
CA LEU A 28 6.12 -0.61 12.32
C LEU A 28 4.79 -1.19 11.82
N LEU A 29 4.66 -1.30 10.50
CA LEU A 29 3.54 -1.97 9.85
C LEU A 29 3.95 -3.41 9.51
N HIS A 30 3.28 -4.37 10.14
CA HIS A 30 3.55 -5.79 9.95
C HIS A 30 2.64 -6.39 8.88
N PRO A 31 3.16 -7.28 8.00
CA PRO A 31 2.32 -8.07 7.12
C PRO A 31 1.35 -8.95 7.91
N GLY A 32 0.08 -8.99 7.50
CA GLY A 32 -0.94 -9.85 8.10
C GLY A 32 -0.91 -11.30 7.64
N ARG A 33 -0.05 -11.62 6.66
CA ARG A 33 0.08 -12.95 6.01
C ARG A 33 1.53 -13.21 5.61
N ALA A 34 1.87 -14.48 5.42
CA ALA A 34 3.20 -14.86 4.93
C ALA A 34 3.40 -14.39 3.49
N SER A 35 4.58 -13.83 3.20
CA SER A 35 4.96 -13.42 1.85
C SER A 35 5.63 -14.58 1.11
N ASN A 36 5.31 -14.73 -0.18
CA ASN A 36 6.04 -15.63 -1.08
C ASN A 36 7.35 -15.01 -1.62
N HIS A 37 7.61 -13.73 -1.35
CA HIS A 37 8.66 -12.93 -2.02
C HIS A 37 9.66 -12.28 -1.04
N GLY A 38 9.55 -12.49 0.26
CA GLY A 38 10.47 -11.93 1.24
C GLY A 38 10.16 -12.38 2.66
N ASP A 39 11.04 -12.02 3.59
CA ASP A 39 11.07 -12.59 4.95
C ASP A 39 9.98 -12.04 5.91
N GLY A 40 8.99 -11.32 5.37
CA GLY A 40 7.90 -10.74 6.17
C GLY A 40 8.35 -9.62 7.10
N ALA A 41 9.50 -8.99 6.83
CA ALA A 41 10.01 -7.88 7.62
C ALA A 41 9.00 -6.70 7.64
N PRO A 42 8.81 -6.03 8.78
CA PRO A 42 7.89 -4.91 8.88
C PRO A 42 8.40 -3.69 8.11
N LEU A 43 7.45 -2.89 7.62
CA LEU A 43 7.73 -1.57 7.05
C LEU A 43 7.82 -0.55 8.19
N ARG A 44 8.80 0.36 8.12
CA ARG A 44 8.90 1.49 9.06
C ARG A 44 8.29 2.73 8.43
N ILE A 45 7.42 3.42 9.17
CA ILE A 45 6.90 4.72 8.75
C ILE A 45 7.97 5.78 8.97
N VAL A 46 8.39 6.45 7.89
CA VAL A 46 9.46 7.46 7.91
C VAL A 46 8.96 8.89 7.71
N GLY A 47 7.69 9.05 7.35
CA GLY A 47 7.06 10.33 7.11
C GLY A 47 5.61 10.17 6.69
N GLU A 48 4.85 11.26 6.77
CA GLU A 48 3.49 11.37 6.24
C GLU A 48 3.50 12.35 5.06
N LEU A 49 2.77 12.03 3.98
CA LEU A 49 2.57 12.95 2.88
C LEU A 49 1.34 13.81 3.16
N GLU A 50 1.57 15.03 3.67
CA GLU A 50 0.50 15.95 4.10
C GLU A 50 -0.41 16.43 2.96
N SER A 51 0.10 16.50 1.74
CA SER A 51 -0.61 17.05 0.59
C SER A 51 -0.42 16.21 -0.65
N TRP A 52 -1.54 15.80 -1.23
CA TRP A 52 -1.62 15.08 -2.50
C TRP A 52 -2.91 15.46 -3.21
N THR A 53 -2.92 15.39 -4.54
CA THR A 53 -4.12 15.70 -5.33
C THR A 53 -5.07 14.51 -5.33
N PRO A 54 -6.26 14.61 -4.71
CA PRO A 54 -7.23 13.53 -4.73
C PRO A 54 -7.84 13.35 -6.12
N HIS A 55 -8.32 12.15 -6.41
CA HIS A 55 -9.15 11.91 -7.58
C HIS A 55 -10.45 12.73 -7.49
N PRO A 56 -10.96 13.25 -8.62
CA PRO A 56 -12.26 13.91 -8.66
C PRO A 56 -13.40 13.00 -8.14
N PRO A 57 -14.45 13.55 -7.51
CA PRO A 57 -15.51 12.75 -6.89
C PRO A 57 -16.26 11.83 -7.86
N ASP A 58 -16.46 12.26 -9.10
CA ASP A 58 -17.11 11.50 -10.17
C ASP A 58 -16.26 10.29 -10.60
N VAL A 59 -14.94 10.46 -10.68
CA VAL A 59 -14.00 9.36 -10.94
C VAL A 59 -14.04 8.35 -9.79
N LEU A 60 -14.01 8.81 -8.54
CA LEU A 60 -14.13 7.93 -7.37
C LEU A 60 -15.46 7.16 -7.37
N GLN A 61 -16.56 7.81 -7.76
CA GLN A 61 -17.85 7.14 -7.86
C GLN A 61 -17.87 6.11 -8.98
N ALA A 62 -17.28 6.40 -10.13
CA ALA A 62 -17.16 5.45 -11.24
C ALA A 62 -16.35 4.21 -10.83
N MET A 63 -15.22 4.39 -10.12
CA MET A 63 -14.42 3.27 -9.59
C MET A 63 -15.23 2.39 -8.63
N LYS A 64 -15.96 3.01 -7.69
CA LYS A 64 -16.84 2.29 -6.74
C LYS A 64 -17.94 1.50 -7.47
N ASN A 65 -18.57 2.09 -8.47
CA ASN A 65 -19.61 1.44 -9.28
C ASN A 65 -19.05 0.24 -10.06
N GLY A 66 -17.82 0.36 -10.60
CA GLY A 66 -17.11 -0.73 -11.28
C GLY A 66 -16.88 -1.93 -10.36
N LEU A 67 -16.38 -1.69 -9.13
CA LEU A 67 -16.20 -2.74 -8.12
C LEU A 67 -17.52 -3.41 -7.74
N ALA A 68 -18.60 -2.62 -7.56
CA ALA A 68 -19.92 -3.17 -7.26
C ALA A 68 -20.45 -4.08 -8.38
N ARG A 69 -20.18 -3.73 -9.64
CA ARG A 69 -20.51 -4.56 -10.80
C ARG A 69 -19.71 -5.86 -10.82
N LEU A 70 -18.40 -5.81 -10.61
CA LEU A 70 -17.56 -7.02 -10.57
C LEU A 70 -18.04 -8.01 -9.50
N LYS A 71 -18.41 -7.49 -8.33
CA LYS A 71 -19.02 -8.28 -7.26
C LYS A 71 -20.36 -8.91 -7.66
N ALA A 72 -21.24 -8.15 -8.33
CA ALA A 72 -22.52 -8.68 -8.82
C ALA A 72 -22.35 -9.77 -9.89
N GLU A 73 -21.29 -9.69 -10.70
CA GLU A 73 -20.94 -10.69 -11.70
C GLU A 73 -20.14 -11.88 -11.14
N GLY A 74 -19.75 -11.86 -9.86
CA GLY A 74 -18.91 -12.89 -9.23
C GLY A 74 -17.48 -12.94 -9.78
N LYS A 75 -16.97 -11.81 -10.28
CA LYS A 75 -15.64 -11.68 -10.92
C LYS A 75 -14.62 -10.93 -10.04
N ASP A 76 -14.97 -10.60 -8.82
CA ASP A 76 -14.12 -9.92 -7.83
C ASP A 76 -13.10 -10.89 -7.18
N VAL A 77 -12.38 -11.66 -8.01
CA VAL A 77 -11.32 -12.56 -7.56
C VAL A 77 -10.15 -11.73 -7.02
N ILE A 78 -9.80 -11.97 -5.76
CA ILE A 78 -8.64 -11.37 -5.10
C ILE A 78 -7.44 -12.31 -5.24
N ILE A 79 -6.35 -11.78 -5.78
CA ILE A 79 -5.05 -12.45 -5.82
C ILE A 79 -4.18 -11.81 -4.75
N ASP A 80 -3.59 -12.64 -3.90
CA ASP A 80 -2.90 -12.27 -2.67
C ASP A 80 -1.43 -12.71 -2.73
#